data_AF-A0A524D9J8-F1
#
_entry.id   AF-A0A524D9J8-F1
#
_cell.length_a   1.000
_cell.length_b   1.000
_cell.length_c   1.000
_cell.angle_alpha   90.00
_cell.angle_beta   90.00
_cell.angle_gamma   90.00
#
_symmetry.space_group_name_H-M   'P 1'
#
loop_
_entity.id
_entity.type
_entity.pdbx_description
1 polymer ?
#
loop_
_entity_poly.entity_id
_entity_poly.type
_entity_poly.pdbx_seq_one_letter_code
_entity_poly.pdbx_strand_id
1 'polypeptide(L)'
;MSVASLLKISILQIFQKLTNVKYIRIITHSTLSSYLVLFISSYLITITFGYNNYSPLYNMISQMGSISFTPAPYLFDFACIFSGFLSFPISFYIYRYLNYKINLEPNYKFIKTFLLIFLIASKMLGDIGFIGIGIFSIDRNPFNIHYLFASLLFFGYFLSSFLIGILIIVFKFRLNKFIGLSGLFSSTIICLTYIILELLLLDVIIFEWIASITLIIWFYGFIYSILRMRKKL
;
A
#
# COMPACT_ATOMS: atom_id res chain seq x y z
N MET A 1 -29.11 10.90 -25.82
CA MET A 1 -28.27 10.54 -24.65
C MET A 1 -27.53 11.77 -24.18
N SER A 2 -27.50 12.07 -22.87
CA SER A 2 -26.79 13.24 -22.34
C SER A 2 -25.27 13.00 -22.28
N VAL A 3 -24.45 14.06 -22.35
CA VAL A 3 -22.99 13.99 -22.20
C VAL A 3 -22.60 13.29 -20.88
N ALA A 4 -23.34 13.56 -19.80
CA ALA A 4 -23.17 12.89 -18.51
C ALA A 4 -23.40 11.37 -18.58
N SER A 5 -24.39 10.91 -19.36
CA SER A 5 -24.63 9.48 -19.56
C SER A 5 -23.52 8.80 -20.37
N LEU A 6 -22.96 9.49 -21.38
CA LEU A 6 -21.83 9.01 -22.17
C LEU A 6 -20.55 8.90 -21.32
N LEU A 7 -20.25 9.93 -20.52
CA LEU A 7 -19.12 9.94 -19.59
C LEU A 7 -19.24 8.83 -18.54
N LYS A 8 -20.44 8.58 -18.01
CA LYS A 8 -20.67 7.50 -17.06
C LYS A 8 -20.37 6.13 -17.68
N ILE A 9 -20.78 5.91 -18.93
CA ILE A 9 -20.54 4.65 -19.65
C ILE A 9 -19.05 4.45 -19.92
N SER A 10 -18.33 5.48 -20.37
CA SER A 10 -16.90 5.37 -20.65
C SER A 10 -16.07 5.11 -19.39
N ILE A 11 -16.38 5.80 -18.27
CA ILE A 11 -15.72 5.57 -16.98
C ILE A 11 -15.96 4.15 -16.48
N LEU A 12 -17.19 3.63 -16.60
CA LEU A 12 -17.52 2.24 -16.23
C LEU A 12 -16.75 1.22 -17.06
N GLN A 13 -16.62 1.45 -18.38
CA GLN A 13 -15.86 0.57 -19.26
C GLN A 13 -14.37 0.56 -18.94
N ILE A 14 -13.78 1.74 -18.69
CA ILE A 14 -12.38 1.87 -18.26
C ILE A 14 -12.18 1.15 -16.93
N PHE A 15 -13.07 1.35 -15.96
CA PHE A 15 -13.02 0.68 -14.66
C PHE A 15 -13.11 -0.84 -14.78
N GLN A 16 -14.02 -1.35 -15.62
CA GLN A 16 -14.14 -2.78 -15.88
C GLN A 16 -12.88 -3.37 -16.52
N LYS A 17 -12.25 -2.63 -17.45
CA LYS A 17 -11.01 -3.06 -18.11
C LYS A 17 -9.84 -3.06 -17.13
N LEU A 18 -9.68 -2.00 -16.32
CA LEU A 18 -8.64 -1.87 -15.31
C LEU A 18 -8.74 -2.93 -14.22
N THR A 19 -9.95 -3.36 -13.88
CA THR A 19 -10.20 -4.39 -12.85
C THR A 19 -10.27 -5.82 -13.41
N ASN A 20 -9.86 -6.05 -14.66
CA ASN A 20 -9.77 -7.41 -15.20
C ASN A 20 -8.67 -8.21 -14.49
N VAL A 21 -9.01 -9.41 -14.00
CA VAL A 21 -8.09 -10.29 -13.25
C VAL A 21 -6.77 -10.53 -14.00
N LYS A 22 -6.79 -10.67 -15.34
CA LYS A 22 -5.58 -10.89 -16.13
C LYS A 22 -4.65 -9.68 -16.08
N TYR A 23 -5.19 -8.48 -16.29
CA TYR A 23 -4.40 -7.24 -16.23
C TYR A 23 -3.93 -6.95 -14.81
N ILE A 24 -4.79 -7.10 -13.81
CA ILE A 24 -4.39 -6.91 -12.41
C ILE A 24 -3.28 -7.85 -12.00
N ARG A 25 -3.30 -9.11 -12.45
CA ARG A 25 -2.18 -10.02 -12.19
C ARG A 25 -0.87 -9.50 -12.76
N ILE A 26 -0.86 -9.04 -14.02
CA ILE A 26 0.33 -8.47 -14.66
C ILE A 26 0.77 -7.24 -13.87
N ILE A 27 -0.15 -6.30 -13.60
CA ILE A 27 0.11 -5.07 -12.84
C ILE A 27 0.72 -5.41 -11.48
N THR A 28 0.13 -6.32 -10.69
CA THR A 28 0.67 -6.73 -9.39
C THR A 28 2.10 -7.26 -9.48
N HIS A 29 2.39 -8.15 -10.45
CA HIS A 29 3.74 -8.67 -10.61
C HIS A 29 4.69 -7.56 -11.05
N SER A 30 4.28 -6.70 -12.00
CA SER A 30 5.05 -5.54 -12.43
C SER A 30 5.35 -4.59 -11.27
N THR A 31 4.35 -4.21 -10.46
CA THR A 31 4.51 -3.36 -9.27
C THR A 31 5.53 -3.96 -8.30
N LEU A 32 5.36 -5.24 -7.95
CA LEU A 32 6.24 -5.89 -6.98
C LEU A 32 7.67 -6.01 -7.52
N SER A 33 7.83 -6.48 -8.76
CA SER A 33 9.13 -6.64 -9.37
C SER A 33 9.83 -5.30 -9.56
N SER A 34 9.14 -4.27 -10.04
CA SER A 34 9.72 -2.93 -10.17
C SER A 34 10.10 -2.35 -8.82
N TYR A 35 9.23 -2.49 -7.82
CA TYR A 35 9.53 -2.02 -6.47
C TYR A 35 10.75 -2.71 -5.89
N LEU A 36 10.77 -4.04 -5.87
CA LEU A 36 11.86 -4.81 -5.28
C LEU A 36 13.18 -4.59 -6.01
N VAL A 37 13.18 -4.56 -7.35
CA VAL A 37 14.40 -4.30 -8.12
C VAL A 37 14.94 -2.90 -7.80
N LEU A 38 14.11 -1.86 -7.91
CA LEU A 38 14.59 -0.49 -7.66
C LEU A 38 14.97 -0.26 -6.19
N PHE A 39 14.20 -0.80 -5.25
CA PHE A 39 14.49 -0.71 -3.81
C PHE A 39 15.79 -1.43 -3.46
N ILE A 40 15.97 -2.68 -3.90
CA ILE A 40 17.20 -3.44 -3.64
C ILE A 40 18.39 -2.79 -4.32
N SER A 41 18.25 -2.33 -5.58
CA SER A 41 19.31 -1.59 -6.26
C SER A 41 19.68 -0.30 -5.52
N SER A 42 18.68 0.46 -5.06
CA SER A 42 18.91 1.67 -4.26
C SER A 42 19.65 1.33 -2.96
N TYR A 43 19.22 0.30 -2.26
CA TYR A 43 19.87 -0.17 -1.03
C TYR A 43 21.32 -0.59 -1.28
N LEU A 44 21.56 -1.43 -2.30
CA LEU A 44 22.90 -1.89 -2.66
C LEU A 44 23.82 -0.71 -3.01
N ILE A 45 23.36 0.22 -3.83
CA ILE A 45 24.15 1.41 -4.18
C ILE A 45 24.46 2.26 -2.95
N THR A 46 23.49 2.41 -2.04
CA THR A 46 23.66 3.19 -0.81
C THR A 46 24.68 2.54 0.12
N ILE A 47 24.69 1.21 0.28
CA ILE A 47 25.68 0.56 1.15
C ILE A 47 27.07 0.45 0.53
N THR A 48 27.20 0.35 -0.81
CA THR A 48 28.51 0.15 -1.46
C THR A 48 29.16 1.46 -1.92
N PHE A 49 28.36 2.43 -2.35
CA PHE A 49 28.82 3.70 -2.92
C PHE A 49 28.28 4.92 -2.18
N GLY A 50 27.45 4.72 -1.16
CA GLY A 50 26.86 5.80 -0.40
C GLY A 50 27.84 6.49 0.53
N TYR A 51 27.38 7.61 1.05
CA TYR A 51 28.12 8.44 2.00
C TYR A 51 27.62 8.17 3.42
N ASN A 52 28.38 8.61 4.42
CA ASN A 52 27.95 8.60 5.83
C ASN A 52 27.61 7.22 6.42
N ASN A 53 28.16 6.13 5.87
CA ASN A 53 28.04 4.76 6.39
C ASN A 53 26.59 4.34 6.68
N TYR A 54 25.73 4.42 5.67
CA TYR A 54 24.33 4.02 5.78
C TYR A 54 24.16 2.61 6.35
N SER A 55 23.30 2.46 7.36
CA SER A 55 22.95 1.18 7.96
C SER A 55 21.47 1.15 8.35
N PRO A 56 20.72 0.07 8.05
CA PRO A 56 19.32 -0.08 8.48
C PRO A 56 19.07 0.04 9.99
N LEU A 57 20.12 -0.15 10.81
CA LEU A 57 20.01 0.00 12.27
C LEU A 57 20.02 1.46 12.72
N TYR A 58 20.62 2.35 11.93
CA TYR A 58 20.85 3.76 12.29
C TYR A 58 20.21 4.73 11.30
N ASN A 59 19.70 4.24 10.17
CA ASN A 59 19.19 5.05 9.08
C ASN A 59 17.81 4.60 8.62
N MET A 60 16.99 5.60 8.34
CA MET A 60 15.64 5.45 7.81
C MET A 60 15.65 4.95 6.37
N ILE A 61 14.56 4.30 5.94
CA ILE A 61 14.40 3.88 4.53
C ILE A 61 14.38 5.12 3.63
N SER A 62 13.61 6.13 4.04
CA SER A 62 13.51 7.42 3.34
C SER A 62 14.85 8.13 3.11
N GLN A 63 15.89 7.85 3.90
CA GLN A 63 17.24 8.39 3.70
C GLN A 63 17.93 7.85 2.44
N MET A 64 17.48 6.73 1.88
CA MET A 64 17.92 6.30 0.54
C MET A 64 17.46 7.26 -0.58
N GLY A 65 16.49 8.14 -0.32
CA GLY A 65 16.10 9.22 -1.21
C GLY A 65 16.95 10.49 -1.07
N SER A 66 17.96 10.50 -0.20
CA SER A 66 18.80 11.68 0.08
C SER A 66 20.18 11.58 -0.57
N ILE A 67 20.61 12.68 -1.20
CA ILE A 67 21.95 12.92 -1.75
C ILE A 67 23.01 12.81 -0.66
N SER A 68 22.65 13.06 0.61
CA SER A 68 23.57 12.93 1.73
C SER A 68 23.96 11.48 2.05
N PHE A 69 23.20 10.49 1.56
CA PHE A 69 23.47 9.07 1.82
C PHE A 69 23.77 8.26 0.57
N THR A 70 23.31 8.68 -0.62
CA THR A 70 23.51 7.92 -1.85
C THR A 70 23.83 8.81 -3.05
N PRO A 71 24.69 8.36 -3.99
CA PRO A 71 24.90 9.06 -5.25
C PRO A 71 23.71 8.96 -6.21
N ALA A 72 22.74 8.06 -5.95
CA ALA A 72 21.60 7.79 -6.83
C ALA A 72 20.25 7.87 -6.11
N PRO A 73 19.90 9.00 -5.47
CA PRO A 73 18.70 9.13 -4.63
C PRO A 73 17.39 8.91 -5.41
N TYR A 74 17.39 9.20 -6.71
CA TYR A 74 16.23 9.06 -7.57
C TYR A 74 15.77 7.61 -7.75
N LEU A 75 16.62 6.61 -7.49
CA LEU A 75 16.21 5.20 -7.63
C LEU A 75 15.13 4.83 -6.62
N PHE A 76 15.30 5.25 -5.36
CA PHE A 76 14.28 5.06 -4.33
C PHE A 76 13.01 5.83 -4.67
N ASP A 77 13.13 7.10 -5.07
CA ASP A 77 11.98 7.93 -5.45
C ASP A 77 11.18 7.30 -6.60
N PHE A 78 11.87 6.82 -7.65
CA PHE A 78 11.22 6.13 -8.77
C PHE A 78 10.56 4.83 -8.33
N ALA A 79 11.16 4.09 -7.39
CA ALA A 79 10.53 2.91 -6.81
C ALA A 79 9.18 3.28 -6.17
N CYS A 80 9.15 4.34 -5.37
CA CYS A 80 7.96 4.83 -4.69
C CYS A 80 6.89 5.34 -5.67
N ILE A 81 7.26 6.23 -6.59
CA ILE A 81 6.35 6.84 -7.57
C ILE A 81 5.72 5.77 -8.46
N PHE A 82 6.55 4.94 -9.09
CA PHE A 82 6.07 3.95 -10.05
C PHE A 82 5.18 2.89 -9.37
N SER A 83 5.58 2.43 -8.18
CA SER A 83 4.81 1.45 -7.42
C SER A 83 3.49 2.01 -6.90
N GLY A 84 3.49 3.27 -6.45
CA GLY A 84 2.27 3.97 -6.05
C GLY A 84 1.27 4.10 -7.19
N PHE A 85 1.71 4.52 -8.38
CA PHE A 85 0.85 4.62 -9.56
C PHE A 85 0.25 3.27 -9.96
N LEU A 86 1.06 2.21 -10.00
CA LEU A 86 0.57 0.88 -10.35
C LEU A 86 -0.31 0.25 -9.26
N SER A 87 -0.27 0.76 -8.03
CA SER A 87 -1.11 0.26 -6.93
C SER A 87 -2.56 0.73 -7.02
N PHE A 88 -2.85 1.85 -7.68
CA PHE A 88 -4.22 2.36 -7.87
C PHE A 88 -5.18 1.34 -8.51
N PRO A 89 -4.88 0.73 -9.68
CA PRO A 89 -5.71 -0.33 -10.24
C PRO A 89 -5.92 -1.52 -9.30
N ILE A 90 -4.89 -1.88 -8.53
CA ILE A 90 -4.95 -2.99 -7.56
C ILE A 90 -5.93 -2.65 -6.43
N SER A 91 -5.91 -1.41 -5.95
CA SER A 91 -6.83 -0.92 -4.92
C SER A 91 -8.30 -1.00 -5.35
N PHE A 92 -8.62 -0.57 -6.56
CA PHE A 92 -9.96 -0.71 -7.13
C PHE A 92 -10.37 -2.17 -7.33
N TYR A 93 -9.44 -3.03 -7.75
CA TYR A 93 -9.69 -4.45 -7.90
C TYR A 93 -10.04 -5.12 -6.57
N ILE A 94 -9.31 -4.83 -5.48
CA ILE A 94 -9.60 -5.35 -4.15
C ILE A 94 -11.00 -4.94 -3.70
N TYR A 95 -11.33 -3.65 -3.84
CA TYR A 95 -12.66 -3.14 -3.50
C TYR A 95 -13.76 -3.90 -4.26
N ARG A 96 -13.63 -4.02 -5.58
CA ARG A 96 -14.59 -4.75 -6.42
C ARG A 96 -14.67 -6.22 -6.03
N TYR A 97 -13.54 -6.86 -5.79
CA TYR A 97 -13.47 -8.27 -5.41
C TYR A 97 -14.19 -8.54 -4.09
N LEU A 98 -13.89 -7.77 -3.05
CA LEU A 98 -14.52 -7.90 -1.74
C LEU A 98 -16.01 -7.57 -1.81
N ASN A 99 -16.39 -6.51 -2.52
CA ASN A 99 -17.79 -6.16 -2.69
C ASN A 99 -18.61 -7.28 -3.37
N TYR A 100 -18.05 -7.92 -4.41
CA TYR A 100 -18.72 -9.00 -5.12
C TYR A 100 -18.78 -10.31 -4.31
N LYS A 101 -17.72 -10.65 -3.57
CA LYS A 101 -17.61 -11.94 -2.88
C LYS A 101 -18.27 -11.98 -1.51
N ILE A 102 -18.45 -10.84 -0.86
CA ILE A 102 -19.20 -10.78 0.40
C ILE A 102 -20.70 -10.86 0.09
N ASN A 103 -21.25 -12.07 0.12
CA ASN A 103 -22.69 -12.31 0.14
C ASN A 103 -23.21 -12.11 1.56
N LEU A 104 -24.24 -11.28 1.71
CA LEU A 104 -24.76 -10.89 3.02
C LEU A 104 -26.27 -11.02 3.12
N GLU A 105 -26.71 -11.35 4.32
CA GLU A 105 -28.05 -11.06 4.81
C GLU A 105 -28.28 -9.54 4.85
N PRO A 106 -29.51 -9.07 4.62
CA PRO A 106 -29.82 -7.63 4.48
C PRO A 106 -29.35 -6.78 5.66
N ASN A 107 -29.35 -7.33 6.88
CA ASN A 107 -29.02 -6.61 8.12
C ASN A 107 -27.57 -6.09 8.18
N TYR A 108 -26.65 -6.68 7.42
CA TYR A 108 -25.23 -6.27 7.44
C TYR A 108 -24.81 -5.42 6.24
N LYS A 109 -25.75 -5.08 5.34
CA LYS A 109 -25.46 -4.37 4.10
C LYS A 109 -24.88 -2.97 4.35
N PHE A 110 -25.40 -2.25 5.34
CA PHE A 110 -24.90 -0.93 5.71
C PHE A 110 -23.45 -1.00 6.22
N ILE A 111 -23.18 -1.86 7.20
CA ILE A 111 -21.86 -2.05 7.81
C ILE A 111 -20.82 -2.44 6.74
N LYS A 112 -21.16 -3.40 5.86
CA LYS A 112 -20.28 -3.77 4.73
C LYS A 112 -19.97 -2.56 3.84
N THR A 113 -20.98 -1.80 3.46
CA THR A 113 -20.80 -0.66 2.55
C THR A 113 -19.91 0.39 3.17
N PHE A 114 -20.15 0.71 4.45
CA PHE A 114 -19.31 1.61 5.23
C PHE A 114 -17.84 1.14 5.27
N LEU A 115 -17.60 -0.11 5.68
CA LEU A 115 -16.24 -0.67 5.74
C LEU A 115 -15.54 -0.67 4.38
N LEU A 116 -16.26 -0.97 3.29
CA LEU A 116 -15.70 -0.97 1.94
C LEU A 116 -15.35 0.45 1.45
N ILE A 117 -16.13 1.47 1.82
CA ILE A 117 -15.82 2.89 1.51
C ILE A 117 -14.56 3.32 2.25
N PHE A 118 -14.47 3.03 3.55
CA PHE A 118 -13.27 3.32 4.34
C PHE A 118 -12.03 2.55 3.83
N LEU A 119 -12.23 1.32 3.36
CA LEU A 119 -11.16 0.52 2.77
C LEU A 119 -10.62 1.15 1.50
N ILE A 120 -11.47 1.55 0.55
CA ILE A 120 -10.99 2.14 -0.69
C ILE A 120 -10.37 3.51 -0.43
N ALA A 121 -10.95 4.33 0.44
CA ALA A 121 -10.40 5.63 0.81
C ALA A 121 -9.01 5.50 1.47
N SER A 122 -8.87 4.64 2.48
CA SER A 122 -7.59 4.43 3.16
C SER A 122 -6.52 3.88 2.22
N LYS A 123 -6.89 2.95 1.33
CA LYS A 123 -5.93 2.40 0.37
C LYS A 123 -5.49 3.43 -0.68
N MET A 124 -6.40 4.26 -1.18
CA MET A 124 -6.07 5.37 -2.08
C MET A 124 -5.16 6.40 -1.38
N LEU A 125 -5.40 6.71 -0.10
CA LEU A 125 -4.50 7.56 0.68
C LEU A 125 -3.10 6.94 0.81
N GLY A 126 -3.03 5.61 0.99
CA GLY A 126 -1.76 4.88 0.96
C GLY A 126 -1.02 5.01 -0.38
N ASP A 127 -1.74 4.82 -1.49
CA ASP A 127 -1.20 4.97 -2.85
C ASP A 127 -0.71 6.41 -3.12
N ILE A 128 -1.46 7.42 -2.68
CA ILE A 128 -1.07 8.84 -2.76
C ILE A 128 0.16 9.13 -1.89
N GLY A 129 0.17 8.62 -0.66
CA GLY A 129 1.32 8.69 0.25
C GLY A 129 2.57 8.11 -0.40
N PHE A 130 2.44 6.97 -1.06
CA PHE A 130 3.56 6.30 -1.71
C PHE A 130 4.17 7.14 -2.84
N ILE A 131 3.33 7.72 -3.69
CA ILE A 131 3.78 8.64 -4.74
C ILE A 131 4.40 9.89 -4.10
N GLY A 132 3.75 10.45 -3.09
CA GLY A 132 4.15 11.67 -2.42
C GLY A 132 5.52 11.58 -1.76
N ILE A 133 5.87 10.46 -1.12
CA ILE A 133 7.21 10.25 -0.55
C ILE A 133 8.30 10.33 -1.62
N GLY A 134 8.05 9.77 -2.81
CA GLY A 134 9.01 9.83 -3.91
C GLY A 134 9.09 11.21 -4.57
N ILE A 135 7.98 11.95 -4.66
CA ILE A 135 8.00 13.33 -5.19
C ILE A 135 8.67 14.28 -4.20
N PHE A 136 8.27 14.21 -2.93
CA PHE A 136 8.75 15.06 -1.85
C PHE A 136 9.77 14.29 -1.00
N SER A 137 10.82 13.78 -1.63
CA SER A 137 11.95 13.13 -0.94
C SER A 137 12.60 14.07 0.09
N ILE A 138 13.35 13.52 1.06
CA ILE A 138 13.92 14.29 2.20
C ILE A 138 14.59 15.59 1.74
N ASP A 139 15.40 15.55 0.69
CA ASP A 139 16.13 16.73 0.21
C ASP A 139 15.32 17.58 -0.77
N ARG A 140 14.35 17.00 -1.49
CA ARG A 140 13.53 17.66 -2.52
C ARG A 140 12.13 17.95 -1.99
N ASN A 141 12.05 18.56 -0.83
CA ASN A 141 10.81 18.78 -0.10
C ASN A 141 10.66 20.26 0.32
N PRO A 142 10.36 21.18 -0.63
CA PRO A 142 10.32 22.62 -0.36
C PRO A 142 9.26 23.03 0.65
N PHE A 143 8.23 22.20 0.86
CA PHE A 143 7.11 22.48 1.76
C PHE A 143 7.21 21.73 3.10
N ASN A 144 8.29 20.98 3.34
CA ASN A 144 8.43 20.11 4.50
C ASN A 144 7.28 19.11 4.73
N ILE A 145 6.71 18.56 3.63
CA ILE A 145 5.54 17.66 3.64
C ILE A 145 5.88 16.17 3.45
N HIS A 146 7.16 15.79 3.35
CA HIS A 146 7.61 14.39 3.28
C HIS A 146 6.95 13.53 4.37
N TYR A 147 7.02 13.97 5.63
CA TYR A 147 6.48 13.23 6.77
C TYR A 147 4.96 13.11 6.71
N LEU A 148 4.25 14.09 6.17
CA LEU A 148 2.81 13.98 5.92
C LEU A 148 2.51 12.84 4.94
N PHE A 149 3.24 12.75 3.83
CA PHE A 149 3.07 11.65 2.87
C PHE A 149 3.51 10.29 3.44
N ALA A 150 4.55 10.26 4.28
CA ALA A 150 4.93 9.06 5.03
C ALA A 150 3.79 8.60 5.95
N SER A 151 3.17 9.51 6.70
CA SER A 151 1.99 9.20 7.51
C SER A 151 0.84 8.68 6.65
N LEU A 152 0.55 9.32 5.50
CA LEU A 152 -0.50 8.86 4.58
C LEU A 152 -0.23 7.45 4.03
N LEU A 153 1.01 7.14 3.65
CA LEU A 153 1.42 5.82 3.19
C LEU A 153 1.17 4.76 4.26
N PHE A 154 1.78 4.93 5.44
CA PHE A 154 1.72 3.92 6.49
C PHE A 154 0.30 3.80 7.05
N PHE A 155 -0.33 4.91 7.43
CA PHE A 155 -1.69 4.90 7.96
C PHE A 155 -2.68 4.35 6.94
N GLY A 156 -2.61 4.81 5.69
CA GLY A 156 -3.51 4.38 4.63
C GLY A 156 -3.44 2.87 4.38
N TYR A 157 -2.23 2.33 4.22
CA TYR A 157 -2.08 0.90 3.96
C TYR A 157 -2.37 0.03 5.19
N PHE A 158 -1.92 0.40 6.40
CA PHE A 158 -2.22 -0.39 7.60
C PHE A 158 -3.71 -0.32 7.98
N LEU A 159 -4.37 0.83 7.84
CA LEU A 159 -5.82 0.91 8.02
C LEU A 159 -6.55 0.05 6.98
N SER A 160 -6.07 0.04 5.72
CA SER A 160 -6.65 -0.84 4.70
C SER A 160 -6.47 -2.33 5.07
N SER A 161 -5.31 -2.72 5.61
CA SER A 161 -5.02 -4.08 6.09
C SER A 161 -5.93 -4.48 7.25
N PHE A 162 -6.10 -3.58 8.22
CA PHE A 162 -7.01 -3.74 9.34
C PHE A 162 -8.45 -3.99 8.87
N LEU A 163 -8.96 -3.14 7.98
CA LEU A 163 -10.32 -3.24 7.45
C LEU A 163 -10.52 -4.51 6.61
N ILE A 164 -9.53 -4.89 5.79
CA ILE A 164 -9.54 -6.16 5.06
C ILE A 164 -9.61 -7.33 6.04
N GLY A 165 -8.82 -7.29 7.11
CA GLY A 165 -8.82 -8.29 8.17
C GLY A 165 -10.18 -8.46 8.82
N ILE A 166 -10.80 -7.35 9.24
CA ILE A 166 -12.18 -7.33 9.76
C ILE A 166 -13.15 -7.94 8.74
N LEU A 167 -13.10 -7.49 7.48
CA LEU A 167 -14.01 -7.98 6.44
C LEU A 167 -13.90 -9.50 6.25
N ILE A 168 -12.69 -10.06 6.27
CA ILE A 168 -12.46 -11.51 6.09
C ILE A 168 -12.91 -12.32 7.32
N ILE A 169 -12.70 -11.80 8.53
CA ILE A 169 -13.00 -12.51 9.78
C ILE A 169 -14.50 -12.50 10.07
N VAL A 170 -15.13 -11.32 9.93
CA VAL A 170 -16.53 -11.09 10.29
C VAL A 170 -17.48 -11.64 9.23
N PHE A 171 -17.18 -11.41 7.95
CA PHE A 171 -18.03 -11.90 6.86
C PHE A 171 -17.57 -13.29 6.43
N LYS A 172 -18.52 -14.18 6.10
CA LYS A 172 -18.25 -15.57 5.64
C LYS A 172 -17.53 -15.57 4.29
N PHE A 173 -16.25 -15.21 4.28
CA PHE A 173 -15.42 -15.09 3.09
C PHE A 173 -14.71 -16.42 2.83
N ARG A 174 -14.56 -16.80 1.55
CA ARG A 174 -13.88 -18.05 1.15
C ARG A 174 -12.35 -17.94 1.13
N LEU A 175 -11.77 -16.86 1.65
CA LEU A 175 -10.32 -16.72 1.81
C LEU A 175 -9.89 -17.41 3.11
N ASN A 176 -8.61 -17.75 3.16
CA ASN A 176 -7.99 -18.23 4.38
C ASN A 176 -8.09 -17.15 5.47
N LYS A 177 -8.76 -17.47 6.59
CA LYS A 177 -8.91 -16.58 7.74
C LYS A 177 -7.57 -16.15 8.33
N PHE A 178 -6.51 -16.96 8.19
CA PHE A 178 -5.16 -16.60 8.64
C PHE A 178 -4.65 -15.32 7.98
N ILE A 179 -5.01 -15.05 6.72
CA ILE A 179 -4.60 -13.82 6.02
C ILE A 179 -5.34 -12.60 6.58
N GLY A 180 -6.63 -12.78 6.92
CA GLY A 180 -7.41 -11.75 7.56
C GLY A 180 -6.90 -11.44 8.97
N LEU A 181 -6.61 -12.49 9.75
CA LEU A 181 -6.04 -12.37 11.09
C LEU A 181 -4.65 -11.71 11.05
N SER A 182 -3.76 -12.14 10.15
CA SER A 182 -2.44 -11.53 10.04
C SER A 182 -2.54 -10.06 9.64
N GLY A 183 -3.49 -9.69 8.78
CA GLY A 183 -3.71 -8.30 8.39
C GLY A 183 -4.20 -7.43 9.54
N LEU A 184 -5.18 -7.91 10.30
CA LEU A 184 -5.72 -7.24 11.48
C LEU A 184 -4.67 -7.09 12.59
N PHE A 185 -3.97 -8.18 12.93
CA PHE A 185 -3.00 -8.15 14.02
C PHE A 185 -1.76 -7.34 13.66
N SER A 186 -1.19 -7.52 12.47
CA SER A 186 0.00 -6.76 12.06
C SER A 186 -0.26 -5.26 12.03
N SER A 187 -1.39 -4.82 11.46
CA SER A 187 -1.74 -3.39 11.45
C SER A 187 -1.96 -2.83 12.85
N THR A 188 -2.60 -3.61 13.74
CA THR A 188 -2.86 -3.17 15.11
C THR A 188 -1.57 -3.07 15.90
N ILE A 189 -0.69 -4.07 15.80
CA ILE A 189 0.62 -4.07 16.46
C ILE A 189 1.45 -2.89 15.97
N ILE A 190 1.58 -2.69 14.65
CA ILE A 190 2.35 -1.58 14.10
C ILE A 190 1.80 -0.22 14.58
N CYS A 191 0.48 -0.04 14.57
CA CYS A 191 -0.15 1.19 15.06
C CYS A 191 0.14 1.44 16.56
N LEU A 192 -0.03 0.42 17.40
CA LEU A 192 0.25 0.52 18.83
C LEU A 192 1.73 0.77 19.11
N THR A 193 2.63 0.07 18.40
CA THR A 193 4.08 0.29 18.51
C THR A 193 4.44 1.72 18.15
N TYR A 194 3.88 2.27 17.06
CA TYR A 194 4.11 3.67 16.68
C TYR A 194 3.67 4.64 17.79
N ILE A 195 2.46 4.46 18.33
CA ILE A 195 1.94 5.30 19.41
C ILE A 195 2.85 5.24 20.64
N ILE A 196 3.33 4.05 21.00
CA ILE A 196 4.23 3.87 22.15
C ILE A 196 5.58 4.55 21.91
N LEU A 197 6.17 4.39 20.72
CA LEU A 197 7.44 5.04 20.38
C LEU A 197 7.33 6.56 20.43
N GLU A 198 6.25 7.11 19.89
CA GLU A 198 5.96 8.55 19.91
C GLU A 198 5.75 9.05 21.35
N LEU A 199 4.99 8.32 22.17
CA LEU A 199 4.75 8.67 23.58
C LEU A 199 6.04 8.67 24.41
N LEU A 200 6.98 7.77 24.08
CA LEU A 200 8.27 7.64 24.75
C LEU A 200 9.38 8.50 24.11
N LEU A 201 9.06 9.26 23.05
CA LEU A 201 10.02 10.08 22.29
C LEU A 201 11.23 9.28 21.79
N LEU A 202 10.99 8.04 21.33
CA LEU A 202 12.01 7.14 20.80
C LEU A 202 12.13 7.25 19.28
N ASP A 203 13.35 7.06 18.76
CA ASP A 203 13.62 7.07 17.33
C ASP A 203 12.84 5.98 16.57
N VAL A 204 12.21 6.37 15.46
CA VAL A 204 11.37 5.50 14.63
C VAL A 204 12.14 4.81 13.49
N ILE A 205 13.46 4.79 13.55
CA ILE A 205 14.35 4.26 12.49
C ILE A 205 14.03 2.79 12.19
N ILE A 206 14.19 1.92 13.19
CA ILE A 206 13.94 0.48 13.04
C ILE A 206 12.45 0.22 12.77
N PHE A 207 11.58 1.07 13.29
CA PHE A 207 10.14 0.97 13.08
C PHE A 207 9.77 1.13 11.59
N GLU A 208 10.35 2.09 10.87
CA GLU A 208 10.07 2.29 9.44
C GLU A 208 10.41 1.03 8.62
N TRP A 209 11.51 0.36 8.94
CA TRP A 209 11.92 -0.89 8.32
C TRP A 209 10.95 -2.03 8.61
N ILE A 210 10.62 -2.25 9.89
CA ILE A 210 9.70 -3.31 10.31
C ILE A 210 8.33 -3.08 9.68
N ALA A 211 7.82 -1.85 9.72
CA ALA A 211 6.55 -1.46 9.14
C ALA A 211 6.53 -1.73 7.63
N SER A 212 7.55 -1.30 6.90
CA SER A 212 7.64 -1.47 5.44
C SER A 212 7.70 -2.94 5.03
N ILE A 213 8.55 -3.73 5.68
CA ILE A 213 8.68 -5.17 5.40
C ILE A 213 7.37 -5.91 5.72
N THR A 214 6.76 -5.61 6.87
CA THR A 214 5.47 -6.20 7.28
C THR A 214 4.38 -5.92 6.25
N LEU A 215 4.31 -4.67 5.78
CA LEU A 215 3.35 -4.23 4.77
C LEU A 215 3.55 -4.97 3.44
N ILE A 216 4.78 -5.10 2.95
CA ILE A 216 5.09 -5.80 1.70
C ILE A 216 4.69 -7.28 1.78
N ILE A 217 5.13 -7.97 2.84
CA ILE A 217 4.87 -9.41 3.05
C ILE A 217 3.36 -9.65 3.11
N TRP A 218 2.65 -8.88 3.94
CA TRP A 218 1.22 -9.06 4.11
C TRP A 218 0.45 -8.73 2.83
N PHE A 219 0.73 -7.56 2.22
CA PHE A 219 0.02 -7.10 1.04
C PHE A 219 0.18 -8.09 -0.12
N TYR A 220 1.40 -8.57 -0.36
CA TYR A 220 1.64 -9.56 -1.40
C TYR A 220 0.95 -10.89 -1.10
N GLY A 221 1.05 -11.40 0.13
CA GLY A 221 0.38 -12.62 0.55
C GLY A 221 -1.14 -12.55 0.37
N PHE A 222 -1.74 -11.41 0.69
CA PHE A 222 -3.16 -11.14 0.49
C PHE A 222 -3.54 -11.11 -0.99
N ILE A 223 -2.83 -10.31 -1.81
CA ILE A 223 -3.17 -10.17 -3.24
C ILE A 223 -2.95 -11.48 -4.00
N TYR A 224 -1.87 -12.20 -3.72
CA TYR A 224 -1.63 -13.51 -4.30
C TYR A 224 -2.78 -14.47 -3.98
N SER A 225 -3.27 -14.45 -2.73
CA SER A 225 -4.38 -15.31 -2.31
C SER A 225 -5.68 -14.98 -3.02
N ILE A 226 -5.97 -13.70 -3.26
CA ILE A 226 -7.11 -13.29 -4.09
C ILE A 226 -6.93 -13.73 -5.54
N LEU A 227 -5.78 -13.48 -6.15
CA LEU A 227 -5.51 -13.78 -7.56
C LEU A 227 -5.45 -15.28 -7.87
N ARG A 228 -5.16 -16.11 -6.87
CA ARG A 228 -5.20 -17.58 -6.97
C ARG A 228 -6.63 -18.13 -7.03
N MET A 229 -7.61 -17.45 -6.43
CA MET A 229 -9.01 -17.87 -6.46
C MET A 229 -9.61 -17.64 -7.86
N ARG A 230 -9.39 -18.62 -8.75
CA ARG A 230 -9.68 -18.67 -10.20
C ARG A 230 -11.12 -18.39 -10.70
N LYS A 231 -12.01 -17.75 -9.93
CA LYS A 231 -13.40 -17.52 -10.37
C LYS A 231 -13.55 -16.13 -10.99
N LYS A 232 -14.08 -16.08 -12.22
CA LYS A 232 -14.44 -14.85 -12.95
C LYS A 232 -15.16 -13.85 -12.03
N LEU A 233 -14.66 -12.61 -12.02
CA LEU A 233 -15.30 -11.40 -11.47
C LEU A 233 -16.16 -10.71 -12.52
#